data_AF-A0A411YDG5-F1
#
_entry.id   AF-A0A411YDG5-F1
#
_cell.length_a   1.000
_cell.length_b   1.000
_cell.length_c   1.000
_cell.angle_alpha   90.00
_cell.angle_beta   90.00
_cell.angle_gamma   90.00
#
_symmetry.space_group_name_H-M   'P 1'
#
loop_
_entity.id
_entity.type
_entity.pdbx_description
1 polymer ?
#
loop_
_entity_poly.entity_id
_entity_poly.type
_entity_poly.pdbx_seq_one_letter_code
_entity_poly.pdbx_strand_id
1 'polypeptide(L)'
;MPIEPTAAAAGIYDAATALLAPRLSDRDRADPEDLAARVNEAVSATGSFADRWATVRTAPATTRALADDLLTLHLLFPRDVSISRKVSLLGTSPGPELRAALAAGVAPGGTAFQLRRLSQLGYLARAVAAARAGSATAVLSDPIRCRAWLHAVAPHGGHSQREALAHLLHPAAFEPIAVPAVKQRLREALVPDAPTDTDDDAALTVARDRTGHPAERSLLELAPRALTPPRATIGDDDTGGASPGARTSG
;
A
#
# COMPACT_ATOMS: atom_id res chain seq x y z
N MET A 1 23.33 -15.78 2.21
CA MET A 1 23.08 -15.51 3.64
C MET A 1 21.93 -14.54 3.72
N PRO A 2 20.83 -14.84 4.43
CA PRO A 2 19.80 -13.84 4.68
C PRO A 2 20.41 -12.73 5.56
N ILE A 3 20.31 -11.48 5.11
CA ILE A 3 20.73 -10.30 5.87
C ILE A 3 19.58 -9.95 6.82
N GLU A 4 19.87 -9.83 8.11
CA GLU A 4 18.85 -9.47 9.11
C GLU A 4 18.44 -7.99 9.00
N PRO A 5 17.15 -7.66 9.07
CA PRO A 5 16.69 -6.29 9.08
C PRO A 5 17.25 -5.53 10.29
N THR A 6 17.43 -4.21 10.16
CA THR A 6 17.79 -3.37 11.32
C THR A 6 16.76 -3.55 12.44
N ALA A 7 17.18 -3.43 13.70
CA ALA A 7 16.28 -3.63 14.85
C ALA A 7 15.00 -2.76 14.79
N ALA A 8 15.10 -1.55 14.23
CA ALA A 8 13.95 -0.68 14.01
C ALA A 8 12.99 -1.20 12.92
N ALA A 9 13.51 -1.82 11.86
CA ALA A 9 12.71 -2.43 10.82
C ALA A 9 12.07 -3.74 11.28
N ALA A 10 12.78 -4.56 12.06
CA ALA A 10 12.24 -5.79 12.64
C ALA A 10 10.97 -5.52 13.46
N GLY A 11 11.00 -4.48 14.32
CA GLY A 11 9.84 -4.09 15.13
C GLY A 11 8.60 -3.65 14.33
N ILE A 12 8.77 -3.17 13.09
CA ILE A 12 7.63 -2.82 12.21
C ILE A 12 6.91 -4.09 11.74
N TYR A 13 7.67 -5.09 11.28
CA TYR A 13 7.11 -6.32 10.73
C TYR A 13 6.51 -7.22 11.82
N ASP A 14 7.15 -7.26 13.00
CA ASP A 14 6.61 -7.92 14.17
C ASP A 14 5.29 -7.28 14.61
N ALA A 15 5.22 -5.95 14.64
CA ALA A 15 3.99 -5.23 14.95
C ALA A 15 2.89 -5.49 13.90
N ALA A 16 3.23 -5.49 12.62
CA ALA A 16 2.26 -5.79 11.55
C ALA A 16 1.70 -7.21 11.68
N THR A 17 2.57 -8.18 11.94
CA THR A 17 2.18 -9.59 12.15
C THR A 17 1.33 -9.75 13.40
N ALA A 18 1.73 -9.13 14.52
CA ALA A 18 1.00 -9.19 15.79
C ALA A 18 -0.40 -8.55 15.70
N LEU A 19 -0.55 -7.48 14.90
CA LEU A 19 -1.85 -6.88 14.62
C LEU A 19 -2.73 -7.77 13.74
N LEU A 20 -2.15 -8.37 12.70
CA LEU A 20 -2.94 -9.08 11.68
C LEU A 20 -3.27 -10.52 12.09
N ALA A 21 -2.30 -11.30 12.57
CA ALA A 21 -2.47 -12.75 12.80
C ALA A 21 -3.67 -13.12 13.70
N PRO A 22 -3.92 -12.42 14.84
CA PRO A 22 -5.10 -12.68 15.66
C PRO A 22 -6.42 -12.35 14.95
N ARG A 23 -6.40 -11.44 13.97
CA ARG A 23 -7.60 -11.01 13.24
C ARG A 23 -7.97 -11.95 12.12
N LEU A 24 -7.00 -12.69 11.58
CA LEU A 24 -7.25 -13.67 10.52
C LEU A 24 -7.78 -15.00 11.07
N SER A 25 -7.43 -15.35 12.30
CA SER A 25 -7.76 -16.66 12.89
C SER A 25 -9.06 -16.66 13.71
N ASP A 26 -9.49 -15.49 14.19
CA ASP A 26 -10.62 -15.37 15.11
C ASP A 26 -11.92 -15.03 14.36
N ARG A 27 -12.75 -16.06 14.11
CA ARG A 27 -14.05 -15.94 13.44
C ARG A 27 -15.17 -15.41 14.34
N ASP A 28 -14.99 -15.47 15.66
CA ASP A 28 -15.99 -15.02 16.63
C ASP A 28 -15.88 -13.51 16.92
N ARG A 29 -14.88 -12.86 16.35
CA ARG A 29 -14.70 -11.40 16.39
C ARG A 29 -15.41 -10.68 15.25
N ALA A 30 -15.61 -9.38 15.49
CA ALA A 30 -16.06 -8.33 14.56
C ALA A 30 -16.13 -8.74 13.10
N ASP A 31 -17.29 -8.50 12.47
CA ASP A 31 -17.48 -8.76 11.06
C ASP A 31 -16.66 -7.76 10.20
N PRO A 32 -15.63 -8.22 9.47
CA PRO A 32 -14.84 -7.35 8.60
C PRO A 32 -15.63 -6.83 7.41
N GLU A 33 -16.74 -7.49 7.03
CA GLU A 33 -17.64 -7.00 5.98
C GLU A 33 -18.47 -5.81 6.49
N ASP A 34 -18.99 -5.85 7.73
CA ASP A 34 -19.60 -4.68 8.40
C ASP A 34 -18.61 -3.50 8.43
N LEU A 35 -17.35 -3.73 8.81
CA LEU A 35 -16.34 -2.67 8.78
C LEU A 35 -16.11 -2.13 7.36
N ALA A 36 -15.98 -3.01 6.35
CA ALA A 36 -15.79 -2.59 4.97
C ALA A 36 -16.97 -1.73 4.46
N ALA A 37 -18.20 -2.11 4.80
CA ALA A 37 -19.41 -1.37 4.44
C ALA A 37 -19.43 0.03 5.09
N ARG A 38 -19.13 0.12 6.39
CA ARG A 38 -19.03 1.40 7.11
C ARG A 38 -17.96 2.32 6.56
N VAL A 39 -16.80 1.76 6.21
CA VAL A 39 -15.73 2.54 5.60
C VAL A 39 -16.15 3.04 4.22
N ASN A 40 -16.87 2.23 3.43
CA ASN A 40 -17.39 2.65 2.14
C ASN A 40 -18.41 3.81 2.25
N GLU A 41 -19.31 3.75 3.23
CA GLU A 41 -20.20 4.87 3.57
C GLU A 41 -19.40 6.12 3.94
N ALA A 42 -18.38 5.97 4.78
CA ALA A 42 -17.51 7.08 5.19
C ALA A 42 -16.69 7.67 4.02
N VAL A 43 -16.36 6.91 2.98
CA VAL A 43 -15.68 7.44 1.78
C VAL A 43 -16.52 8.51 1.10
N SER A 44 -17.84 8.29 1.01
CA SER A 44 -18.80 9.20 0.37
C SER A 44 -19.22 10.37 1.25
N ALA A 45 -18.97 10.30 2.56
CA ALA A 45 -19.27 11.38 3.49
C ALA A 45 -18.38 12.63 3.24
N THR A 46 -18.90 13.79 3.59
CA THR A 46 -18.16 15.06 3.58
C THR A 46 -17.35 15.23 4.88
N GLY A 47 -16.42 16.19 4.89
CA GLY A 47 -15.60 16.50 6.07
C GLY A 47 -14.18 15.92 6.01
N SER A 48 -13.43 16.14 7.08
CA SER A 48 -12.03 15.70 7.16
C SER A 48 -11.94 14.17 7.30
N PHE A 49 -10.74 13.61 7.16
CA PHE A 49 -10.53 12.20 7.51
C PHE A 49 -10.94 11.90 8.95
N ALA A 50 -10.64 12.80 9.89
CA ALA A 50 -10.91 12.57 11.31
C ALA A 50 -12.42 12.51 11.58
N ASP A 51 -13.20 13.42 10.98
CA ASP A 51 -14.67 13.45 11.13
C ASP A 51 -15.29 12.15 10.59
N ARG A 52 -14.91 11.77 9.36
CA ARG A 52 -15.43 10.56 8.71
C ARG A 52 -15.00 9.28 9.42
N TRP A 53 -13.77 9.25 9.95
CA TRP A 53 -13.29 8.11 10.73
C TRP A 53 -13.96 8.01 12.11
N ALA A 54 -14.33 9.14 12.72
CA ALA A 54 -15.09 9.14 13.96
C ALA A 54 -16.45 8.45 13.78
N THR A 55 -17.11 8.64 12.63
CA THR A 55 -18.35 7.92 12.26
C THR A 55 -18.14 6.41 12.22
N VAL A 56 -17.05 5.93 11.61
CA VAL A 56 -16.70 4.48 11.62
C VAL A 56 -16.51 3.98 13.06
N ARG A 57 -15.89 4.77 13.94
CA ARG A 57 -15.66 4.41 15.34
C ARG A 57 -16.92 4.42 16.22
N THR A 58 -18.05 4.93 15.75
CA THR A 58 -19.35 4.78 16.45
C THR A 58 -19.89 3.34 16.43
N ALA A 59 -19.28 2.46 15.64
CA ALA A 59 -19.64 1.04 15.56
C ALA A 59 -19.54 0.30 16.92
N PRO A 60 -20.11 -0.92 17.00
CA PRO A 60 -19.95 -1.79 18.17
C PRO A 60 -18.48 -1.99 18.57
N ALA A 61 -18.24 -2.27 19.85
CA ALA A 61 -16.89 -2.32 20.42
C ALA A 61 -15.94 -3.27 19.66
N THR A 62 -16.45 -4.40 19.18
CA THR A 62 -15.68 -5.37 18.38
C THR A 62 -15.26 -4.78 17.02
N THR A 63 -16.20 -4.20 16.26
CA THR A 63 -15.91 -3.52 14.98
C THR A 63 -14.95 -2.35 15.16
N ARG A 64 -15.11 -1.57 16.23
CA ARG A 64 -14.20 -0.47 16.57
C ARG A 64 -12.78 -0.95 16.84
N ALA A 65 -12.62 -2.03 17.60
CA ALA A 65 -11.30 -2.61 17.87
C ALA A 65 -10.61 -3.08 16.58
N LEU A 66 -11.36 -3.71 15.66
CA LEU A 66 -10.82 -4.06 14.34
C LEU A 66 -10.43 -2.81 13.54
N ALA A 67 -11.27 -1.77 13.53
CA ALA A 67 -10.97 -0.52 12.84
C ALA A 67 -9.67 0.12 13.37
N ASP A 68 -9.48 0.14 14.69
CA ASP A 68 -8.30 0.71 15.34
C ASP A 68 -7.02 -0.06 15.01
N ASP A 69 -7.09 -1.39 14.95
CA ASP A 69 -5.98 -2.23 14.53
C ASP A 69 -5.62 -2.00 13.06
N LEU A 70 -6.61 -1.92 12.17
CA LEU A 70 -6.38 -1.67 10.75
C LEU A 70 -5.83 -0.26 10.50
N LEU A 71 -6.27 0.74 11.27
CA LEU A 71 -5.67 2.06 11.25
C LEU A 71 -4.22 2.02 11.72
N THR A 72 -3.93 1.28 12.80
CA THR A 72 -2.56 1.10 13.27
C THR A 72 -1.68 0.46 12.20
N LEU A 73 -2.15 -0.63 11.58
CA LEU A 73 -1.45 -1.33 10.49
C LEU A 73 -1.21 -0.40 9.29
N HIS A 74 -2.21 0.39 8.89
CA HIS A 74 -2.08 1.39 7.82
C HIS A 74 -1.00 2.45 8.14
N LEU A 75 -0.88 2.85 9.40
CA LEU A 75 0.08 3.86 9.86
C LEU A 75 1.51 3.32 10.06
N LEU A 76 1.72 2.00 10.07
CA LEU A 76 3.07 1.41 10.12
C LEU A 76 3.87 1.67 8.83
N PHE A 77 3.22 1.83 7.69
CA PHE A 77 3.91 1.99 6.41
C PHE A 77 4.53 3.38 6.16
N PRO A 78 3.81 4.52 6.27
CA PRO A 78 4.31 5.82 5.85
C PRO A 78 5.41 6.39 6.77
N ARG A 79 6.65 6.55 6.32
CA ARG A 79 7.73 7.17 7.12
C ARG A 79 7.74 8.70 7.12
N ASP A 80 7.03 9.30 6.16
CA ASP A 80 6.92 10.74 5.95
C ASP A 80 5.79 11.41 6.76
N VAL A 81 5.14 10.65 7.65
CA VAL A 81 4.12 11.15 8.57
C VAL A 81 4.71 11.15 9.98
N SER A 82 4.71 12.32 10.64
CA SER A 82 5.27 12.43 11.98
C SER A 82 4.56 11.53 12.99
N ILE A 83 5.31 11.01 13.96
CA ILE A 83 4.75 10.18 15.04
C ILE A 83 3.63 10.90 15.79
N SER A 84 3.77 12.21 16.06
CA SER A 84 2.72 13.00 16.71
C SER A 84 1.43 13.00 15.90
N ARG A 85 1.51 13.08 14.57
CA ARG A 85 0.33 13.00 13.69
C ARG A 85 -0.27 11.59 13.69
N LYS A 86 0.55 10.53 13.64
CA LYS A 86 0.05 9.14 13.72
C LYS A 86 -0.68 8.88 15.03
N VAL A 87 -0.09 9.27 16.17
CA VAL A 87 -0.70 9.11 17.50
C VAL A 87 -2.01 9.91 17.61
N SER A 88 -2.05 11.14 17.07
CA SER A 88 -3.28 11.93 17.02
C SER A 88 -4.41 11.24 16.23
N LEU A 89 -4.08 10.53 15.14
CA LEU A 89 -5.07 9.77 14.37
C LEU A 89 -5.58 8.54 15.12
N LEU A 90 -4.71 7.85 15.86
CA LEU A 90 -5.09 6.71 16.70
C LEU A 90 -6.03 7.14 17.85
N GLY A 91 -5.82 8.33 18.39
CA GLY A 91 -6.59 8.85 19.53
C GLY A 91 -6.20 8.22 20.87
N THR A 92 -5.21 7.32 20.87
CA THR A 92 -4.64 6.67 22.06
C THR A 92 -3.13 6.63 21.96
N SER A 93 -2.44 6.68 23.09
CA SER A 93 -0.99 6.54 23.14
C SER A 93 -0.59 5.07 22.97
N PRO A 94 0.12 4.69 21.90
CA PRO A 94 0.64 3.33 21.76
C PRO A 94 1.77 3.07 22.78
N GLY A 95 1.99 1.80 23.12
CA GLY A 95 3.15 1.38 23.90
C GLY A 95 4.48 1.71 23.22
N PRO A 96 5.61 1.68 23.94
CA PRO A 96 6.91 2.17 23.46
C PRO A 96 7.39 1.46 22.19
N GLU A 97 7.23 0.13 22.09
CA GLU A 97 7.63 -0.67 20.92
C GLU A 97 6.84 -0.28 19.66
N LEU A 98 5.51 -0.30 19.75
CA LEU A 98 4.64 0.13 18.65
C LEU A 98 4.87 1.59 18.28
N ARG A 99 5.13 2.47 19.27
CA ARG A 99 5.47 3.87 19.02
C ARG A 99 6.76 4.00 18.22
N ALA A 100 7.79 3.20 18.53
CA ALA A 100 9.05 3.19 17.79
C ALA A 100 8.84 2.70 16.35
N ALA A 101 8.07 1.61 16.16
CA ALA A 101 7.70 1.11 14.83
C ALA A 101 6.94 2.16 14.00
N LEU A 102 5.93 2.81 14.61
CA LEU A 102 5.20 3.91 13.98
C LEU A 102 6.11 5.11 13.67
N ALA A 103 7.10 5.42 14.50
CA ALA A 103 8.01 6.54 14.25
C ALA A 103 8.98 6.25 13.10
N ALA A 104 9.46 5.01 12.98
CA ALA A 104 10.36 4.60 11.92
C ALA A 104 9.67 4.60 10.55
N GLY A 105 8.54 3.91 10.42
CA GLY A 105 7.87 3.70 9.14
C GLY A 105 8.74 2.93 8.12
N VAL A 106 8.17 2.62 6.96
CA VAL A 106 8.83 1.85 5.90
C VAL A 106 9.27 2.77 4.76
N ALA A 107 8.30 3.43 4.13
CA ALA A 107 8.51 4.21 2.92
C ALA A 107 7.59 5.44 2.90
N PRO A 108 7.84 6.43 2.04
CA PRO A 108 6.92 7.57 1.91
C PRO A 108 5.53 7.10 1.48
N GLY A 109 4.49 7.58 2.15
CA GLY A 109 3.10 7.26 1.79
C GLY A 109 2.63 7.97 0.52
N GLY A 110 3.22 9.13 0.21
CA GLY A 110 2.89 9.93 -0.97
C GLY A 110 1.45 10.46 -0.98
N THR A 111 1.02 10.98 -2.14
CA THR A 111 -0.30 11.62 -2.29
C THR A 111 -1.46 10.66 -2.04
N ALA A 112 -1.33 9.39 -2.46
CA ALA A 112 -2.38 8.39 -2.27
C ALA A 112 -2.68 8.13 -0.79
N PHE A 113 -1.64 8.08 0.06
CA PHE A 113 -1.81 7.98 1.51
C PHE A 113 -2.62 9.13 2.08
N GLN A 114 -2.51 10.36 1.56
CA GLN A 114 -3.28 11.48 2.10
C GLN A 114 -4.73 11.49 1.58
N LEU A 115 -4.92 11.25 0.29
CA LEU A 115 -6.21 11.43 -0.37
C LEU A 115 -7.14 10.20 -0.27
N ARG A 116 -6.59 9.00 -0.07
CA ARG A 116 -7.34 7.74 -0.20
C ARG A 116 -7.33 6.87 1.06
N ARG A 117 -7.03 7.43 2.25
CA ARG A 117 -6.96 6.66 3.51
C ARG A 117 -8.16 5.77 3.77
N LEU A 118 -9.37 6.30 3.59
CA LEU A 118 -10.58 5.51 3.83
C LEU A 118 -10.68 4.34 2.83
N SER A 119 -10.45 4.57 1.54
CA SER A 119 -10.40 3.49 0.54
C SER A 119 -9.33 2.45 0.85
N GLN A 120 -8.18 2.88 1.37
CA GLN A 120 -7.08 2.01 1.81
C GLN A 120 -7.47 1.18 3.04
N LEU A 121 -8.11 1.78 4.05
CA LEU A 121 -8.62 1.06 5.22
C LEU A 121 -9.74 0.08 4.84
N GLY A 122 -10.60 0.45 3.91
CA GLY A 122 -11.63 -0.44 3.36
C GLY A 122 -11.02 -1.65 2.64
N TYR A 123 -9.90 -1.45 1.93
CA TYR A 123 -9.14 -2.56 1.36
C TYR A 123 -8.61 -3.51 2.43
N LEU A 124 -8.04 -3.00 3.54
CA LEU A 124 -7.58 -3.84 4.64
C LEU A 124 -8.72 -4.65 5.26
N ALA A 125 -9.90 -4.05 5.46
CA ALA A 125 -11.08 -4.74 5.97
C ALA A 125 -11.50 -5.91 5.06
N ARG A 126 -11.57 -5.66 3.74
CA ARG A 126 -11.87 -6.72 2.75
C ARG A 126 -10.79 -7.81 2.69
N ALA A 127 -9.51 -7.44 2.84
CA ALA A 127 -8.44 -8.42 2.93
C ALA A 127 -8.65 -9.33 4.15
N VAL A 128 -8.90 -8.78 5.35
CA VAL A 128 -9.20 -9.59 6.54
C VAL A 128 -10.41 -10.50 6.31
N ALA A 129 -11.49 -10.00 5.67
CA ALA A 129 -12.64 -10.82 5.31
C ALA A 129 -12.26 -12.00 4.40
N ALA A 130 -11.53 -11.74 3.32
CA ALA A 130 -11.07 -12.75 2.38
C ALA A 130 -10.15 -13.80 3.03
N ALA A 131 -9.27 -13.37 3.95
CA ALA A 131 -8.40 -14.29 4.69
C ALA A 131 -9.19 -15.24 5.60
N ARG A 132 -10.22 -14.73 6.29
CA ARG A 132 -11.07 -15.54 7.19
C ARG A 132 -11.90 -16.57 6.44
N ALA A 133 -12.33 -16.24 5.23
CA ALA A 133 -13.05 -17.15 4.34
C ALA A 133 -12.14 -18.28 3.82
N GLY A 134 -10.83 -18.04 3.71
CA GLY A 134 -9.82 -19.01 3.27
C GLY A 134 -8.98 -19.60 4.42
N SER A 135 -7.82 -20.13 4.05
CA SER A 135 -6.78 -20.61 4.98
C SER A 135 -5.67 -19.58 5.11
N ALA A 136 -5.87 -18.59 5.98
CA ALA A 136 -4.95 -17.48 6.21
C ALA A 136 -3.49 -17.91 6.45
N THR A 137 -3.27 -18.96 7.25
CA THR A 137 -1.91 -19.41 7.64
C THR A 137 -1.07 -19.84 6.43
N ALA A 138 -1.68 -20.57 5.49
CA ALA A 138 -0.99 -21.06 4.29
C ALA A 138 -0.71 -19.94 3.27
N VAL A 139 -1.51 -18.86 3.32
CA VAL A 139 -1.33 -17.69 2.46
C VAL A 139 -0.22 -16.79 2.99
N LEU A 140 -0.16 -16.58 4.31
CA LEU A 140 0.84 -15.72 4.94
C LEU A 140 2.25 -16.32 5.03
N SER A 141 2.41 -17.64 4.85
CA SER A 141 3.72 -18.28 4.92
C SER A 141 4.51 -18.22 3.61
N ASP A 142 3.84 -17.93 2.49
CA ASP A 142 4.42 -17.95 1.13
C ASP A 142 4.18 -16.60 0.47
N PRO A 143 5.23 -15.82 0.14
CA PRO A 143 5.07 -14.49 -0.44
C PRO A 143 4.27 -14.51 -1.75
N ILE A 144 4.49 -15.51 -2.63
CA ILE A 144 3.82 -15.58 -3.93
C ILE A 144 2.31 -15.85 -3.74
N ARG A 145 1.97 -16.77 -2.83
CA ARG A 145 0.56 -17.03 -2.48
C ARG A 145 -0.08 -15.84 -1.79
N CYS A 146 0.64 -15.17 -0.88
CA CYS A 146 0.19 -13.94 -0.23
C CYS A 146 -0.15 -12.88 -1.26
N ARG A 147 0.73 -12.64 -2.24
CA ARG A 147 0.48 -11.68 -3.32
C ARG A 147 -0.74 -12.04 -4.14
N ALA A 148 -0.83 -13.30 -4.61
CA ALA A 148 -1.96 -13.75 -5.41
C ALA A 148 -3.30 -13.54 -4.67
N TRP A 149 -3.34 -13.87 -3.38
CA TRP A 149 -4.48 -13.60 -2.52
C TRP A 149 -4.79 -12.10 -2.38
N LEU A 150 -3.80 -11.27 -2.09
CA LEU A 150 -3.96 -9.82 -1.99
C LEU A 150 -4.48 -9.20 -3.31
N HIS A 151 -4.09 -9.74 -4.46
CA HIS A 151 -4.55 -9.29 -5.77
C HIS A 151 -5.94 -9.79 -6.14
N ALA A 152 -6.39 -10.92 -5.58
CA ALA A 152 -7.77 -11.39 -5.73
C ALA A 152 -8.78 -10.49 -5.00
N VAL A 153 -8.34 -9.73 -3.98
CA VAL A 153 -9.17 -8.76 -3.27
C VAL A 153 -9.32 -7.48 -4.12
N ALA A 154 -10.56 -7.12 -4.43
CA ALA A 154 -10.86 -5.92 -5.19
C ALA A 154 -10.33 -4.65 -4.49
N PRO A 155 -9.50 -3.84 -5.18
CA PRO A 155 -8.77 -2.75 -4.53
C PRO A 155 -9.69 -1.58 -4.15
N HIS A 156 -10.71 -1.25 -4.95
CA HIS A 156 -11.61 -0.08 -4.76
C HIS A 156 -10.87 1.19 -4.30
N GLY A 157 -9.80 1.56 -5.02
CA GLY A 157 -8.96 2.72 -4.70
C GLY A 157 -7.82 2.45 -3.71
N GLY A 158 -7.75 1.25 -3.12
CA GLY A 158 -6.73 0.80 -2.17
C GLY A 158 -5.48 0.14 -2.78
N HIS A 159 -5.16 0.36 -4.05
CA HIS A 159 -4.00 -0.26 -4.72
C HIS A 159 -2.69 -0.04 -3.94
N SER A 160 -2.44 1.17 -3.46
CA SER A 160 -1.23 1.43 -2.68
C SER A 160 -1.20 0.73 -1.33
N GLN A 161 -2.36 0.50 -0.73
CA GLN A 161 -2.43 -0.25 0.52
C GLN A 161 -2.17 -1.73 0.31
N ARG A 162 -2.58 -2.28 -0.85
CA ARG A 162 -2.22 -3.65 -1.24
C ARG A 162 -0.71 -3.84 -1.30
N GLU A 163 -0.02 -2.97 -2.04
CA GLU A 163 1.45 -3.04 -2.15
C GLU A 163 2.14 -2.85 -0.80
N ALA A 164 1.64 -1.90 0.01
CA ALA A 164 2.14 -1.68 1.37
C ALA A 164 1.95 -2.91 2.26
N LEU A 165 0.78 -3.56 2.18
CA LEU A 165 0.49 -4.77 2.96
C LEU A 165 1.36 -5.95 2.51
N ALA A 166 1.58 -6.13 1.21
CA ALA A 166 2.47 -7.16 0.69
C ALA A 166 3.87 -7.02 1.30
N HIS A 167 4.44 -5.81 1.26
CA HIS A 167 5.75 -5.55 1.85
C HIS A 167 5.78 -5.74 3.37
N LEU A 168 4.74 -5.28 4.10
CA LEU A 168 4.69 -5.47 5.56
C LEU A 168 4.66 -6.96 5.96
N LEU A 169 4.06 -7.82 5.14
CA LEU A 169 3.97 -9.27 5.40
C LEU A 169 5.22 -10.03 4.94
N HIS A 170 5.84 -9.59 3.83
CA HIS A 170 7.00 -10.24 3.25
C HIS A 170 8.04 -9.22 2.77
N PRO A 171 8.75 -8.56 3.69
CA PRO A 171 9.66 -7.46 3.35
C PRO A 171 10.86 -7.90 2.52
N ALA A 172 11.26 -9.17 2.63
CA ALA A 172 12.35 -9.74 1.82
C ALA A 172 11.92 -10.03 0.36
N ALA A 173 10.62 -10.17 0.09
CA ALA A 173 10.10 -10.56 -1.21
C ALA A 173 9.55 -9.40 -2.04
N PHE A 174 9.12 -8.31 -1.39
CA PHE A 174 8.47 -7.19 -2.07
C PHE A 174 9.15 -5.87 -1.77
N GLU A 175 9.23 -4.98 -2.75
CA GLU A 175 9.84 -3.67 -2.55
C GLU A 175 9.04 -2.81 -1.57
N PRO A 176 9.70 -1.98 -0.73
CA PRO A 176 9.07 -0.97 0.12
C PRO A 176 8.52 0.21 -0.72
N ILE A 177 7.67 -0.07 -1.71
CA ILE A 177 7.14 0.88 -2.68
C ILE A 177 5.64 0.65 -2.82
N ALA A 178 4.84 1.56 -2.27
CA ALA A 178 3.39 1.45 -2.33
C ALA A 178 2.77 1.92 -3.65
N VAL A 179 3.56 2.39 -4.62
CA VAL A 179 3.04 2.94 -5.89
C VAL A 179 3.38 2.00 -7.05
N PRO A 180 2.41 1.25 -7.61
CA PRO A 180 2.68 0.29 -8.69
C PRO A 180 3.43 0.90 -9.88
N ALA A 181 3.03 2.10 -10.33
CA ALA A 181 3.69 2.80 -11.43
C ALA A 181 5.16 3.17 -11.14
N VAL A 182 5.57 3.25 -9.86
CA VAL A 182 6.99 3.42 -9.50
C VAL A 182 7.73 2.09 -9.63
N LYS A 183 7.12 0.97 -9.20
CA LYS A 183 7.71 -0.37 -9.39
C LYS A 183 7.91 -0.71 -10.87
N GLN A 184 6.90 -0.44 -11.70
CA GLN A 184 7.00 -0.64 -13.15
C GLN A 184 8.15 0.17 -13.76
N ARG A 185 8.27 1.47 -13.44
CA ARG A 185 9.38 2.32 -13.93
C ARG A 185 10.74 1.86 -13.43
N LEU A 186 10.81 1.33 -12.21
CA LEU A 186 12.04 0.70 -11.72
C LEU A 186 12.38 -0.57 -12.49
N ARG A 187 11.39 -1.42 -12.78
CA ARG A 187 11.57 -2.60 -13.61
C ARG A 187 12.11 -2.20 -14.97
N GLU A 188 11.50 -1.22 -15.64
CA GLU A 188 11.95 -0.71 -16.94
C GLU A 188 13.39 -0.17 -16.89
N ALA A 189 13.77 0.51 -15.81
CA ALA A 189 15.10 1.10 -15.66
C ALA A 189 16.19 0.07 -15.30
N LEU A 190 15.87 -0.90 -14.45
CA LEU A 190 16.84 -1.85 -13.89
C LEU A 190 16.87 -3.16 -14.68
N VAL A 191 15.76 -3.59 -15.26
CA VAL A 191 15.63 -4.86 -15.99
C VAL A 191 14.87 -4.62 -17.31
N PRO A 192 15.41 -3.80 -18.23
CA PRO A 192 14.71 -3.41 -19.46
C PRO A 192 14.34 -4.60 -20.35
N ASP A 193 15.08 -5.69 -20.26
CA ASP A 193 14.87 -6.91 -21.05
C ASP A 193 13.88 -7.90 -20.41
N ALA A 194 13.27 -7.55 -19.26
CA ALA A 194 12.28 -8.40 -18.61
C ALA A 194 11.03 -8.54 -19.52
N PRO A 195 10.51 -9.77 -19.72
CA PRO A 195 9.26 -9.98 -20.43
C PRO A 195 8.13 -9.09 -19.88
N THR A 196 7.24 -8.62 -20.76
CA THR A 196 6.18 -7.67 -20.41
C THR A 196 5.13 -8.23 -19.46
N ASP A 197 4.99 -9.55 -19.41
CA ASP A 197 4.11 -10.30 -18.51
C ASP A 197 4.78 -10.66 -17.17
N THR A 198 6.06 -10.32 -16.99
CA THR A 198 6.76 -10.57 -15.74
C THR A 198 6.24 -9.65 -14.64
N ASP A 199 5.92 -10.23 -13.49
CA ASP A 199 5.56 -9.48 -12.29
C ASP A 199 6.67 -8.50 -11.87
N ASP A 200 6.29 -7.27 -11.54
CA ASP A 200 7.26 -6.22 -11.23
C ASP A 200 8.19 -6.56 -10.06
N ASP A 201 7.70 -7.13 -8.95
CA ASP A 201 8.59 -7.47 -7.83
C ASP A 201 9.45 -8.71 -8.11
N ALA A 202 8.96 -9.65 -8.93
CA ALA A 202 9.78 -10.77 -9.39
C ALA A 202 10.97 -10.26 -10.24
N ALA A 203 10.72 -9.33 -11.18
CA ALA A 203 11.79 -8.71 -11.96
C ALA A 203 12.74 -7.89 -11.07
N LEU A 204 12.21 -7.15 -10.09
CA LEU A 204 13.02 -6.37 -9.16
C LEU A 204 13.86 -7.24 -8.21
N THR A 205 13.40 -8.45 -7.88
CA THR A 205 14.20 -9.44 -7.15
C THR A 205 15.43 -9.84 -7.96
N VAL A 206 15.27 -10.11 -9.26
CA VAL A 206 16.41 -10.39 -10.16
C VAL A 206 17.37 -9.19 -10.22
N ALA A 207 16.85 -7.96 -10.26
CA ALA A 207 17.68 -6.76 -10.22
C ALA A 207 18.50 -6.67 -8.93
N ARG A 208 17.87 -6.97 -7.78
CA ARG A 208 18.53 -7.00 -6.47
C ARG A 208 19.65 -8.03 -6.44
N ASP A 209 19.38 -9.27 -6.85
CA ASP A 209 20.37 -10.35 -6.85
C ASP A 209 21.59 -10.01 -7.72
N ARG A 210 21.35 -9.42 -8.90
CA ARG A 210 22.42 -9.01 -9.82
C ARG A 210 23.27 -7.87 -9.27
N THR A 211 22.67 -6.95 -8.52
CA THR A 211 23.36 -5.76 -7.99
C THR A 211 23.97 -5.98 -6.61
N GLY A 212 23.56 -7.02 -5.90
CA GLY A 212 23.90 -7.22 -4.49
C GLY A 212 23.33 -6.13 -3.57
N HIS A 213 22.29 -5.41 -4.02
CA HIS A 213 21.71 -4.32 -3.23
C HIS A 213 21.03 -4.89 -1.97
N PRO A 214 21.25 -4.29 -0.78
CA PRO A 214 20.69 -4.85 0.45
C PRO A 214 19.16 -4.91 0.44
N ALA A 215 18.58 -5.94 1.05
CA ALA A 215 17.12 -6.16 1.07
C ALA A 215 16.37 -5.08 1.87
N GLU A 216 17.03 -4.48 2.86
CA GLU A 216 16.49 -3.41 3.68
C GLU A 216 16.49 -2.04 2.99
N ARG A 217 17.20 -1.91 1.85
CA ARG A 217 17.28 -0.67 1.08
C ARG A 217 16.41 -0.78 -0.17
N SER A 218 15.68 0.30 -0.45
CA SER A 218 14.85 0.36 -1.65
C SER A 218 15.73 0.41 -2.89
N LEU A 219 15.33 -0.31 -3.95
CA LEU A 219 15.96 -0.19 -5.26
C LEU A 219 15.77 1.19 -5.91
N LEU A 220 14.87 2.04 -5.38
CA LEU A 220 14.75 3.44 -5.78
C LEU A 220 16.06 4.23 -5.65
N GLU A 221 16.95 3.81 -4.75
CA GLU A 221 18.23 4.46 -4.55
C GLU A 221 19.18 4.25 -5.74
N LEU A 222 19.03 3.15 -6.48
CA LEU A 222 19.80 2.86 -7.69
C LEU A 222 19.24 3.58 -8.91
N ALA A 223 17.93 3.84 -8.93
CA ALA A 223 17.25 4.46 -10.06
C ALA A 223 16.29 5.58 -9.60
N PRO A 224 16.80 6.69 -9.03
CA PRO A 224 15.96 7.76 -8.50
C PRO A 224 15.10 8.43 -9.58
N ARG A 225 15.52 8.36 -10.85
CA ARG A 225 14.75 8.85 -12.00
C ARG A 225 13.40 8.12 -12.17
N ALA A 226 13.23 6.92 -11.63
CA ALA A 226 11.95 6.21 -11.62
C ALA A 226 10.87 6.92 -10.79
N LEU A 227 11.21 7.95 -10.01
CA LEU A 227 10.22 8.83 -9.37
C LEU A 227 9.64 9.86 -10.33
N THR A 228 10.43 10.32 -11.31
CA THR A 228 10.00 11.32 -12.28
C THR A 228 9.10 10.67 -13.32
N PRO A 229 7.83 11.11 -13.46
CA PRO A 229 6.98 10.59 -14.53
C PRO A 229 7.63 10.91 -15.88
N PRO A 230 7.51 10.02 -16.90
CA PRO A 230 7.94 10.37 -18.24
C PRO A 230 7.30 11.70 -18.62
N ARG A 231 8.08 12.63 -19.18
CA ARG A 231 7.51 13.84 -19.75
C ARG A 231 6.47 13.36 -20.75
N ALA A 232 5.21 13.80 -20.57
CA ALA A 232 4.23 13.63 -21.63
C ALA A 232 4.89 14.22 -22.88
N THR A 233 5.20 13.37 -23.85
CA THR A 233 5.50 13.83 -25.19
C THR A 233 4.22 14.54 -25.60
N ILE A 234 4.22 15.86 -25.48
CA ILE A 234 3.24 16.69 -26.17
C ILE A 234 3.38 16.22 -27.60
N GLY A 235 2.39 15.48 -28.08
CA GLY A 235 2.37 15.09 -29.48
C GLY A 235 2.52 16.38 -30.24
N ASP A 236 3.60 16.49 -31.02
CA ASP A 236 3.60 17.35 -32.18
C ASP A 236 2.53 16.77 -33.12
N ASP A 237 1.25 16.94 -32.74
CA ASP A 237 0.12 16.82 -33.63
C ASP A 237 0.27 17.97 -34.60
N ASP A 238 1.06 17.71 -35.64
CA ASP A 238 0.62 17.80 -37.03
C ASP A 238 -0.56 18.77 -37.19
N THR A 239 -0.27 20.07 -37.04
CA THR A 239 -1.13 21.13 -37.56
C THR A 239 -1.06 21.06 -39.08
N GLY A 240 -1.72 20.04 -39.63
CA GLY A 240 -2.01 19.90 -41.04
C GLY A 240 -2.69 21.18 -41.50
N GLY A 241 -1.96 21.93 -42.34
CA GLY A 241 -2.41 23.18 -42.91
C GLY A 241 -3.71 23.00 -43.68
N ALA A 242 -4.80 23.55 -43.14
CA ALA A 242 -5.98 23.85 -43.93
C ALA A 242 -5.71 25.13 -44.73
N SER A 243 -5.31 24.96 -46.00
CA SER A 243 -5.32 26.02 -47.01
C SER A 243 -6.75 26.58 -47.18
N PRO A 244 -6.96 27.90 -47.14
CA PRO A 244 -8.28 28.48 -47.39
C PRO A 244 -8.57 28.48 -48.89
N GLY A 245 -9.44 27.56 -49.32
CA GLY A 245 -10.01 27.51 -50.65
C GLY A 245 -10.90 28.72 -50.94
N ALA A 246 -10.72 29.29 -52.13
CA ALA A 246 -11.33 30.50 -52.65
C ALA A 246 -12.87 30.49 -52.65
N ARG A 247 -13.46 31.63 -52.32
CA ARG A 247 -14.85 31.98 -52.66
C ARG A 247 -14.85 32.61 -54.04
N THR A 248 -15.42 31.92 -55.02
CA THR A 248 -15.83 32.50 -56.30
C THR A 248 -17.32 32.82 -56.25
N SER A 249 -17.62 34.04 -56.68
CA SER A 249 -18.92 34.66 -56.89
C SER A 249 -19.79 33.90 -57.90
N GLY A 250 -21.11 33.92 -57.67
CA GLY A 250 -22.14 33.45 -58.59
C GLY A 250 -23.51 33.62 -57.96
#